data_AF-A0A941C9A7-F1
#
_entry.id   AF-A0A941C9A7-F1
#
_cell.length_a   1.000
_cell.length_b   1.000
_cell.length_c   1.000
_cell.angle_alpha   90.00
_cell.angle_beta   90.00
_cell.angle_gamma   90.00
#
_symmetry.space_group_name_H-M   'P 1'
#
loop_
_entity.id
_entity.type
_entity.pdbx_description
1 polymer ?
#
loop_
_entity_poly.entity_id
_entity_poly.type
_entity_poly.pdbx_seq_one_letter_code
_entity_poly.pdbx_strand_id
1 'polypeptide(L)'
;MPLYHFFTAIQFLLIVHIYRTVLSKIFSKLFFIIISIGFIVFAIINTLFFQNLNTFNSNVTTLMGFLVIFFSLSYFYALLKEVKYSVLEKNPMFWINSGFLIYFSSNLILFYMNNTLFKGTAEASLTLWGLHAIVNIVLTLFYTIALWVNPKKL
;
A
#
# COMPACT_ATOMS: atom_id res chain seq x y z
N MET A 1 8.18 -8.40 -16.42
CA MET A 1 9.12 -7.32 -16.07
C MET A 1 9.77 -7.65 -14.73
N PRO A 2 10.96 -8.28 -14.71
CA PRO A 2 11.52 -8.86 -13.49
C PRO A 2 11.67 -7.86 -12.35
N LEU A 3 12.06 -6.61 -12.67
CA LEU A 3 12.23 -5.54 -11.68
C LEU A 3 10.98 -5.31 -10.83
N TYR A 4 9.78 -5.37 -11.42
CA TYR A 4 8.52 -5.18 -10.69
C TYR A 4 8.24 -6.30 -9.70
N HIS A 5 8.67 -7.53 -10.00
CA HIS A 5 8.49 -8.65 -9.07
C HIS A 5 9.28 -8.44 -7.77
N PHE A 6 10.55 -8.05 -7.90
CA PHE A 6 11.40 -7.74 -6.74
C PHE A 6 10.97 -6.47 -6.02
N PHE A 7 10.63 -5.42 -6.78
CA PHE A 7 10.18 -4.15 -6.22
C PHE A 7 8.95 -4.32 -5.34
N THR A 8 7.91 -5.02 -5.81
CA THR A 8 6.69 -5.26 -5.03
C THR A 8 6.98 -6.03 -3.74
N ALA A 9 7.86 -7.02 -3.78
CA ALA A 9 8.28 -7.76 -2.58
C ALA A 9 8.99 -6.88 -1.55
N ILE A 10 9.99 -6.11 -1.99
CA ILE A 10 10.75 -5.22 -1.11
C ILE A 10 9.85 -4.13 -0.55
N GLN A 11 9.01 -3.51 -1.39
CA GLN A 11 8.06 -2.48 -1.00
C GLN A 11 7.13 -2.98 0.10
N PHE A 12 6.54 -4.17 -0.05
CA PHE A 12 5.66 -4.74 0.96
C PHE A 12 6.38 -4.97 2.28
N LEU A 13 7.60 -5.54 2.27
CA LEU A 13 8.38 -5.78 3.50
C LEU A 13 8.71 -4.48 4.24
N LEU A 14 9.04 -3.41 3.51
CA LEU A 14 9.26 -2.08 4.10
C LEU A 14 7.97 -1.53 4.73
N ILE A 15 6.83 -1.67 4.05
CA ILE A 15 5.54 -1.25 4.59
C ILE A 15 5.21 -2.04 5.85
N VAL A 16 5.35 -3.37 5.85
CA VAL A 16 5.14 -4.20 7.04
C VAL A 16 6.05 -3.76 8.19
N HIS A 17 7.32 -3.45 7.90
CA HIS A 17 8.25 -2.95 8.92
C HIS A 17 7.75 -1.66 9.58
N ILE A 18 7.27 -0.71 8.78
CA ILE A 18 6.66 0.55 9.28
C ILE A 18 5.42 0.24 10.13
N TYR A 19 4.49 -0.57 9.63
CA TYR A 19 3.24 -0.86 10.34
C TYR A 19 3.44 -1.69 11.62
N ARG A 20 4.47 -2.54 11.67
CA ARG A 20 4.80 -3.34 12.85
C ARG A 20 5.04 -2.48 14.09
N THR A 21 5.66 -1.30 13.95
CA THR A 21 5.95 -0.43 15.09
C THR A 21 4.67 0.23 15.60
N VAL A 22 3.86 0.79 14.70
CA VAL A 22 2.66 1.57 15.04
C VAL A 22 1.45 0.72 15.42
N LEU A 23 1.40 -0.54 14.96
CA LEU A 23 0.32 -1.49 15.28
C LEU A 23 0.72 -2.54 16.32
N SER A 24 1.87 -2.39 16.98
CA SER A 24 2.38 -3.33 17.98
C SER A 24 1.45 -3.56 19.18
N LYS A 25 0.54 -2.61 19.47
CA LYS A 25 -0.48 -2.74 20.51
C LYS A 25 -1.69 -3.60 20.09
N ILE A 26 -1.92 -3.77 18.78
CA ILE A 26 -3.06 -4.52 18.24
C ILE A 26 -2.61 -5.91 17.77
N PHE A 27 -1.47 -5.99 17.10
CA PHE A 27 -0.97 -7.22 16.51
C PHE A 27 0.38 -7.62 17.09
N SER A 28 0.57 -8.93 17.27
CA SER A 28 1.82 -9.48 17.77
C SER A 28 2.95 -9.39 16.74
N LYS A 29 4.21 -9.47 17.19
CA LYS A 29 5.37 -9.56 16.29
C LYS A 29 5.27 -10.78 15.35
N LEU A 30 4.69 -11.88 15.83
CA LEU A 30 4.52 -13.11 15.07
C LEU A 30 3.56 -12.92 13.88
N PHE A 31 2.48 -12.15 14.07
CA PHE A 31 1.55 -11.81 12.98
C PHE A 31 2.26 -11.16 11.79
N PHE A 32 3.12 -10.16 12.04
CA PHE A 32 3.88 -9.49 10.98
C PHE A 32 4.93 -10.40 10.32
N ILE A 33 5.50 -11.36 11.06
CA ILE A 33 6.42 -12.35 10.50
C ILE A 33 5.66 -13.30 9.57
N ILE A 34 4.53 -13.86 10.03
CA ILE A 34 3.70 -14.78 9.26
C ILE A 34 3.22 -14.12 7.97
N ILE A 35 2.73 -12.87 8.04
CA ILE A 35 2.21 -12.18 6.85
C ILE A 35 3.34 -11.84 5.86
N SER A 36 4.53 -11.50 6.34
CA SER A 36 5.71 -11.26 5.49
C SER A 36 6.14 -12.53 4.77
N ILE A 37 6.31 -13.63 5.51
CA ILE A 37 6.70 -14.93 4.93
C ILE A 37 5.62 -15.41 3.95
N GLY A 38 4.35 -15.36 4.36
CA GLY A 38 3.21 -15.75 3.53
C GLY A 38 3.14 -14.96 2.22
N PHE A 39 3.39 -13.65 2.27
CA PHE A 39 3.43 -12.82 1.07
C PHE A 39 4.57 -13.18 0.12
N ILE A 40 5.78 -13.43 0.64
CA ILE A 40 6.93 -13.84 -0.18
C ILE A 40 6.71 -15.22 -0.80
N VAL A 41 6.19 -16.18 -0.02
CA VAL A 41 5.82 -17.51 -0.52
C VAL A 41 4.79 -17.40 -1.63
N PHE A 42 3.73 -16.60 -1.42
CA PHE A 42 2.73 -16.32 -2.45
C PHE A 42 3.35 -15.71 -3.71
N ALA A 43 4.26 -14.73 -3.57
CA ALA A 43 4.91 -14.10 -4.70
C ALA A 43 5.77 -15.07 -5.52
N ILE A 44 6.50 -15.97 -4.84
CA ILE A 44 7.30 -17.01 -5.49
C ILE A 44 6.39 -18.00 -6.22
N ILE A 45 5.34 -18.51 -5.58
CA ILE A 45 4.36 -19.42 -6.20
C ILE A 45 3.70 -18.76 -7.41
N ASN A 46 3.26 -17.50 -7.28
CA ASN A 46 2.67 -16.76 -8.38
C ASN A 46 3.64 -16.66 -9.57
N THR A 47 4.91 -16.36 -9.29
CA THR A 47 5.93 -16.22 -10.34
C THR A 47 6.22 -17.53 -11.07
N LEU A 48 6.25 -18.66 -10.34
CA LEU A 48 6.57 -19.97 -10.90
C LEU A 48 5.40 -20.60 -11.67
N PHE A 49 4.17 -20.40 -11.23
CA PHE A 49 3.02 -21.16 -11.74
C PHE A 49 1.98 -20.32 -12.52
N PHE A 50 1.88 -19.01 -12.28
CA PHE A 50 0.77 -18.20 -12.81
C PHE A 50 1.23 -17.02 -13.68
N GLN A 51 2.22 -16.25 -13.22
CA GLN A 51 2.70 -15.03 -13.88
C GLN A 51 4.22 -15.02 -13.91
N ASN A 52 4.80 -15.51 -15.01
CA ASN A 52 6.26 -15.57 -15.16
C ASN A 52 6.94 -14.20 -14.97
N LEU A 53 8.27 -14.21 -14.75
CA LEU A 53 9.05 -12.98 -14.52
C LEU A 53 8.94 -11.94 -15.63
N ASN A 54 8.57 -12.33 -16.85
CA ASN A 54 8.45 -11.44 -18.00
C ASN A 54 7.08 -10.75 -18.08
N THR A 55 6.05 -11.26 -17.43
CA THR A 55 4.76 -10.58 -17.31
C THR A 55 4.74 -9.56 -16.18
N PHE A 56 3.71 -8.71 -16.17
CA PHE A 56 3.46 -7.77 -15.09
C PHE A 56 2.91 -8.52 -13.87
N ASN A 57 3.42 -8.20 -12.68
CA ASN A 57 3.12 -8.91 -11.44
C ASN A 57 1.78 -8.48 -10.81
N SER A 58 0.69 -8.60 -11.56
CA SER A 58 -0.61 -8.05 -11.13
C SER A 58 -1.14 -8.72 -9.88
N ASN A 59 -1.08 -10.05 -9.75
CA ASN A 59 -1.69 -10.78 -8.64
C ASN A 59 -1.04 -10.41 -7.30
N VAL A 60 0.29 -10.36 -7.26
CA VAL A 60 1.04 -9.98 -6.05
C VAL A 60 0.83 -8.51 -5.72
N THR A 61 0.76 -7.64 -6.73
CA THR A 61 0.48 -6.20 -6.54
C THR A 61 -0.92 -5.99 -5.99
N THR A 62 -1.91 -6.73 -6.48
CA THR A 62 -3.29 -6.71 -5.96
C THR A 62 -3.35 -7.18 -4.51
N LEU A 63 -2.70 -8.31 -4.19
CA LEU A 63 -2.64 -8.81 -2.81
C LEU A 63 -1.97 -7.77 -1.87
N MET A 64 -0.87 -7.17 -2.30
CA MET A 64 -0.21 -6.09 -1.56
C MET A 64 -1.19 -4.95 -1.28
N GLY A 65 -1.94 -4.51 -2.30
CA GLY A 65 -2.93 -3.44 -2.14
C GLY A 65 -3.95 -3.75 -1.04
N PHE A 66 -4.53 -4.96 -1.04
CA PHE A 66 -5.47 -5.36 0.00
C PHE A 66 -4.85 -5.38 1.40
N LEU A 67 -3.63 -5.91 1.54
CA LEU A 67 -2.94 -5.97 2.82
C LEU A 67 -2.58 -4.58 3.36
N VAL A 68 -2.14 -3.67 2.49
CA VAL A 68 -1.81 -2.29 2.89
C VAL A 68 -3.08 -1.51 3.27
N ILE A 69 -4.20 -1.71 2.56
CA ILE A 69 -5.50 -1.15 2.96
C ILE A 69 -5.90 -1.68 4.33
N PHE A 70 -5.80 -2.98 4.58
CA PHE A 70 -6.10 -3.58 5.87
C PHE A 70 -5.25 -2.98 7.00
N PHE A 71 -3.94 -2.82 6.80
CA PHE A 71 -3.07 -2.14 7.77
C PHE A 71 -3.45 -0.68 7.96
N SER A 72 -3.81 0.02 6.87
CA SER A 72 -4.18 1.43 6.93
C SER A 72 -5.44 1.67 7.75
N LEU A 73 -6.45 0.81 7.57
CA LEU A 73 -7.67 0.81 8.37
C LEU A 73 -7.40 0.44 9.83
N SER A 74 -6.54 -0.56 10.05
CA SER A 74 -6.13 -0.96 11.40
C SER A 74 -5.42 0.17 12.15
N TYR A 75 -4.61 0.97 11.46
CA TYR A 75 -3.95 2.13 12.04
C TYR A 75 -4.96 3.22 12.43
N PHE A 76 -5.91 3.55 11.57
CA PHE A 76 -6.95 4.50 11.93
C PHE A 76 -7.83 4.00 13.08
N TYR A 77 -8.12 2.70 13.12
CA TYR A 77 -8.80 2.10 14.26
C TYR A 77 -7.99 2.23 15.56
N ALA A 78 -6.68 1.99 15.51
CA ALA A 78 -5.79 2.19 16.65
C ALA A 78 -5.81 3.65 17.14
N LEU A 79 -5.73 4.58 16.20
CA LEU A 79 -5.72 6.01 16.43
C LEU A 79 -7.02 6.49 17.09
N LEU A 80 -8.17 6.01 16.62
CA LEU A 80 -9.49 6.32 17.21
C LEU A 80 -9.65 5.79 18.64
N LYS A 81 -8.90 4.75 19.02
CA LYS A 81 -8.89 4.20 20.38
C LYS A 81 -7.92 4.89 21.32
N GLU A 82 -7.05 5.77 20.83
CA GLU A 82 -6.12 6.48 21.71
C GLU A 82 -6.86 7.52 22.55
N VAL A 83 -6.71 7.41 23.88
CA VAL A 83 -7.35 8.32 24.85
C VAL A 83 -6.74 9.73 24.83
N LYS A 84 -5.53 9.86 24.27
CA LYS A 84 -4.81 11.14 24.21
C LYS A 84 -5.13 11.86 22.90
N TYR A 85 -5.66 13.07 23.01
CA TYR A 85 -5.74 14.00 21.88
C TYR A 85 -4.32 14.42 21.46
N SER A 86 -3.83 13.82 20.38
CA SER A 86 -2.66 14.32 19.65
C SER A 86 -3.16 15.04 18.40
N VAL A 87 -2.49 16.13 18.02
CA VAL A 87 -2.80 16.82 16.77
C VAL A 87 -2.38 15.91 15.63
N LEU A 88 -3.34 15.27 14.96
CA LEU A 88 -3.10 14.23 13.96
C LEU A 88 -2.21 14.73 12.82
N GLU A 89 -2.42 15.96 12.39
CA GLU A 89 -1.65 16.62 11.34
C GLU A 89 -0.17 16.80 11.71
N LYS A 90 0.17 16.74 13.01
CA LYS A 90 1.57 16.78 13.49
C LYS A 90 2.22 15.40 13.58
N ASN A 91 1.50 14.33 13.24
CA ASN A 91 2.02 12.98 13.21
C ASN A 91 2.36 12.57 11.76
N PRO A 92 3.64 12.39 11.40
CA PRO A 92 4.04 11.95 10.06
C PRO A 92 3.33 10.65 9.61
N MET A 93 3.08 9.72 10.53
CA MET A 93 2.43 8.46 10.21
C MET A 93 0.97 8.65 9.78
N PHE A 94 0.28 9.68 10.29
CA PHE A 94 -1.07 10.00 9.84
C PHE A 94 -1.10 10.33 8.35
N TRP A 95 -0.13 11.13 7.87
CA TRP A 95 -0.01 11.49 6.46
C TRP A 95 0.41 10.30 5.59
N ILE A 96 1.41 9.50 6.01
CA ILE A 96 1.82 8.28 5.29
C ILE A 96 0.63 7.32 5.15
N ASN A 97 -0.09 7.06 6.25
CA ASN A 97 -1.22 6.15 6.28
C ASN A 97 -2.39 6.63 5.39
N SER A 98 -2.69 7.92 5.43
CA SER A 98 -3.73 8.53 4.59
C SER A 98 -3.38 8.42 3.10
N GLY A 99 -2.13 8.73 2.74
CA GLY A 99 -1.62 8.58 1.39
C GLY A 99 -1.68 7.13 0.91
N PHE A 100 -1.25 6.17 1.74
CA PHE A 100 -1.36 4.75 1.43
C PHE A 100 -2.81 4.30 1.22
N LEU A 101 -3.74 4.67 2.10
CA LEU A 101 -5.13 4.26 1.96
C LEU A 101 -5.73 4.77 0.66
N ILE A 102 -5.54 6.05 0.33
CA ILE A 102 -6.04 6.67 -0.91
C ILE A 102 -5.38 6.03 -2.12
N TYR A 103 -4.06 5.88 -2.11
CA TYR A 103 -3.30 5.32 -3.22
C TYR A 103 -3.71 3.88 -3.51
N PHE A 104 -3.63 2.99 -2.52
CA PHE A 104 -3.85 1.56 -2.76
C PHE A 104 -5.32 1.26 -3.07
N SER A 105 -6.29 1.93 -2.44
CA SER A 105 -7.70 1.74 -2.76
C SER A 105 -8.05 2.23 -4.17
N SER A 106 -7.58 3.42 -4.55
CA SER A 106 -7.81 3.97 -5.90
C SER A 106 -7.18 3.09 -6.97
N ASN A 107 -5.94 2.64 -6.75
CA ASN A 107 -5.24 1.77 -7.72
C ASN A 107 -5.93 0.42 -7.91
N LEU A 108 -6.45 -0.20 -6.84
CA LEU A 108 -7.22 -1.44 -6.99
C LEU A 108 -8.46 -1.24 -7.87
N ILE A 109 -9.19 -0.13 -7.68
CA ILE A 109 -10.36 0.20 -8.49
C ILE A 109 -9.95 0.47 -9.95
N LEU A 110 -8.92 1.29 -10.17
CA LEU A 110 -8.45 1.63 -11.51
C LEU A 110 -7.95 0.39 -12.27
N PHE A 111 -7.19 -0.49 -11.63
CA PHE A 111 -6.73 -1.74 -12.25
C PHE A 111 -7.88 -2.70 -12.54
N TYR A 112 -8.87 -2.79 -11.66
CA TYR A 112 -10.07 -3.56 -11.93
C TYR A 112 -10.79 -3.01 -13.17
N MET A 113 -11.09 -1.71 -13.21
CA MET A 113 -11.75 -1.05 -14.35
C MET A 113 -11.01 -1.27 -15.67
N ASN A 114 -9.68 -1.13 -15.68
CA ASN A 114 -8.86 -1.34 -16.87
C ASN A 114 -8.93 -2.80 -17.37
N ASN A 115 -8.94 -3.77 -16.45
CA ASN A 115 -8.85 -5.18 -16.78
C ASN A 115 -10.21 -5.84 -17.06
N THR A 116 -11.33 -5.24 -16.62
CA THR A 116 -12.68 -5.80 -16.79
C THR A 116 -13.56 -4.95 -17.69
N LEU A 117 -13.77 -3.68 -17.36
CA LEU A 117 -14.74 -2.80 -18.02
C LEU A 117 -14.23 -2.22 -19.34
N PHE A 118 -12.93 -1.90 -19.38
CA PHE A 118 -12.32 -1.14 -20.48
C PHE A 118 -11.21 -1.90 -21.19
N LYS A 119 -11.27 -3.23 -21.15
CA LYS A 119 -10.25 -4.07 -21.77
C LYS A 119 -10.25 -3.86 -23.29
N GLY A 120 -9.16 -3.32 -23.83
CA GLY A 120 -8.97 -3.10 -25.26
C GLY A 120 -9.45 -1.73 -25.78
N THR A 121 -9.96 -0.84 -24.92
CA THR A 121 -10.35 0.52 -25.33
C THR A 121 -9.24 1.52 -25.00
N ALA A 122 -8.51 1.96 -26.03
CA ALA A 122 -7.32 2.81 -25.86
C ALA A 122 -7.61 4.14 -25.14
N GLU A 123 -8.73 4.79 -25.46
CA GLU A 123 -9.13 6.07 -24.88
C GLU A 123 -9.47 5.96 -23.38
N ALA A 124 -10.20 4.92 -22.99
CA ALA A 124 -10.52 4.67 -21.59
C ALA A 124 -9.25 4.27 -20.80
N SER A 125 -8.35 3.48 -21.40
CA SER A 125 -7.06 3.16 -20.77
C SER A 125 -6.24 4.43 -20.54
N LEU A 126 -6.12 5.32 -21.53
CA LEU A 126 -5.42 6.60 -21.38
C LEU A 126 -5.98 7.45 -20.23
N THR A 127 -7.30 7.51 -20.12
CA THR A 127 -7.99 8.23 -19.03
C THR A 127 -7.68 7.61 -17.67
N LEU A 128 -7.70 6.28 -17.55
CA LEU A 128 -7.35 5.57 -16.31
C LEU A 128 -5.88 5.79 -15.92
N TRP A 129 -4.96 5.86 -16.90
CA TRP A 129 -3.56 6.21 -16.65
C TRP A 129 -3.41 7.66 -16.17
N GLY A 130 -4.20 8.59 -16.70
CA GLY A 130 -4.28 9.96 -16.19
C GLY A 130 -4.73 10.02 -14.73
N LEU A 131 -5.78 9.27 -14.37
CA LEU A 131 -6.23 9.15 -12.97
C LEU A 131 -5.17 8.49 -12.09
N HIS A 132 -4.49 7.45 -12.57
CA HIS A 132 -3.38 6.82 -11.87
C HIS A 132 -2.25 7.84 -11.58
N ALA A 133 -1.91 8.71 -12.53
CA ALA A 133 -0.93 9.77 -12.33
C ALA A 133 -1.36 10.77 -11.24
N ILE A 134 -2.64 11.19 -11.24
CA ILE A 134 -3.19 12.08 -10.20
C ILE A 134 -3.07 11.42 -8.82
N VAL A 135 -3.43 10.14 -8.69
CA VAL A 135 -3.31 9.40 -7.43
C VAL A 135 -1.86 9.31 -6.95
N ASN A 136 -0.89 9.20 -7.86
CA ASN A 136 0.54 9.24 -7.52
C ASN A 136 1.01 10.62 -7.03
N ILE A 137 0.52 11.69 -7.66
CA ILE A 137 0.78 13.06 -7.20
C ILE A 137 0.26 13.24 -5.78
N VAL A 138 -0.98 12.81 -5.53
CA VAL A 138 -1.59 12.86 -4.19
C VAL A 138 -0.71 12.12 -3.18
N LEU A 139 -0.31 10.87 -3.46
CA LEU A 139 0.59 10.11 -2.57
C LEU A 139 1.90 10.85 -2.29
N THR A 140 2.48 11.49 -3.30
CA THR A 140 3.75 12.23 -3.17
C THR A 140 3.58 13.48 -2.31
N LEU A 141 2.43 14.17 -2.41
CA LEU A 141 2.09 15.27 -1.50
C LEU A 141 1.99 14.78 -0.05
N PHE A 142 1.33 13.65 0.20
CA PHE A 142 1.26 13.04 1.53
C PHE A 142 2.65 12.73 2.10
N TYR A 143 3.56 12.17 1.30
CA TYR A 143 4.94 11.96 1.74
C TYR A 143 5.68 13.25 2.03
N THR A 144 5.50 14.27 1.17
CA THR A 144 6.15 15.57 1.36
C THR A 144 5.71 16.21 2.68
N ILE A 145 4.41 16.18 2.98
CA ILE A 145 3.87 16.69 4.24
C ILE A 145 4.39 15.85 5.41
N ALA A 146 4.39 14.51 5.31
CA ALA A 146 4.90 13.64 6.35
C ALA A 146 6.36 13.94 6.72
N LEU A 147 7.21 14.26 5.74
CA LEU A 147 8.61 14.64 5.94
C LEU A 147 8.77 16.07 6.50
N TRP A 148 7.87 16.98 6.14
CA TRP A 148 7.90 18.38 6.57
C TRP A 148 7.41 18.57 8.01
N VAL A 149 6.42 17.77 8.41
CA VAL A 149 5.81 17.87 9.73
C VAL A 149 6.84 17.52 10.81
N ASN A 150 7.09 18.48 11.70
CA ASN A 150 7.97 18.28 12.85
C ASN A 150 7.16 17.76 14.06
N PRO A 151 7.29 16.47 14.43
CA PRO A 151 6.65 15.96 15.62
C PRO A 151 7.27 16.66 16.84
N LYS A 152 6.43 17.23 17.71
CA LYS A 152 6.92 17.71 19.01
C LYS A 152 7.52 16.51 19.75
N LYS A 153 8.79 16.59 20.16
CA LYS A 153 9.37 15.62 21.08
C LYS A 153 8.50 15.62 22.35
N LEU A 154 7.89 14.47 22.63
CA LEU A 154 7.21 14.20 23.91
C LEU A 154 8.24 14.10 25.03
#